data_AF-A0A1F3M4A1-F1
#
_entry.id   AF-A0A1F3M4A1-F1
#
_cell.length_a   1.000
_cell.length_b   1.000
_cell.length_c   1.000
_cell.angle_alpha   90.00
_cell.angle_beta   90.00
_cell.angle_gamma   90.00
#
_symmetry.space_group_name_H-M   'P 1'
#
loop_
_entity.id
_entity.type
_entity.pdbx_description
1 polymer ?
#
loop_
_entity_poly.entity_id
_entity_poly.type
_entity_poly.pdbx_seq_one_letter_code
_entity_poly.pdbx_strand_id
1 'polypeptide(L)'
;MKLISSEIQKRFREIGRQDVPNPIVVAKFFNPCGPGTWYATEYDETNQICFGYVTGLGYDEWGDFSIKELEALKCPPLGLPIERDLYTSERTITQHCPELKEEIERRQELRAIEFQQKQTRDQELDR
;
A
#
# COMPACT_ATOMS: atom_id res chain seq x y z
N MET A 1 7.54 -14.45 -14.02
CA MET A 1 8.27 -13.23 -13.59
C MET A 1 8.28 -13.23 -12.08
N LYS A 2 9.37 -12.79 -11.43
CA LYS A 2 9.37 -12.53 -9.98
C LYS A 2 8.70 -11.17 -9.75
N LEU A 3 7.65 -11.11 -8.95
CA LEU A 3 6.90 -9.86 -8.71
C LEU A 3 7.79 -8.84 -8.00
N ILE A 4 8.54 -9.28 -6.99
CA ILE A 4 9.48 -8.45 -6.23
C ILE A 4 10.93 -8.73 -6.69
N SER A 5 11.47 -7.86 -7.54
CA SER A 5 12.88 -7.94 -7.98
C SER A 5 13.84 -7.37 -6.93
N SER A 6 15.15 -7.60 -7.10
CA SER A 6 16.20 -7.05 -6.24
C SER A 6 16.15 -5.51 -6.15
N GLU A 7 15.79 -4.86 -7.25
CA GLU A 7 15.68 -3.40 -7.35
C GLU A 7 14.49 -2.92 -6.53
N ILE A 8 13.35 -3.59 -6.62
CA ILE A 8 12.14 -3.26 -5.84
C ILE A 8 12.37 -3.52 -4.35
N GLN A 9 13.02 -4.62 -3.97
CA GLN A 9 13.41 -4.86 -2.57
C GLN A 9 14.29 -3.73 -2.03
N LYS A 10 15.28 -3.29 -2.82
CA LYS A 10 16.11 -2.15 -2.46
C LYS A 10 15.28 -0.88 -2.26
N ARG A 11 14.32 -0.60 -3.14
CA ARG A 11 13.42 0.57 -2.99
C ARG A 11 12.57 0.49 -1.73
N PHE A 12 12.00 -0.67 -1.40
CA PHE A 12 11.28 -0.86 -0.14
C PHE A 12 12.17 -0.62 1.09
N ARG A 13 13.44 -1.07 1.08
CA ARG A 13 14.38 -0.78 2.18
C ARG A 13 14.72 0.70 2.30
N GLU A 14 14.82 1.41 1.19
CA GLU A 14 15.12 2.85 1.17
C GLU A 14 13.93 3.71 1.65
N ILE A 15 12.70 3.31 1.29
CA ILE A 15 11.48 4.00 1.73
C ILE A 15 11.13 3.64 3.18
N GLY A 16 11.28 2.37 3.55
CA GLY A 16 10.96 1.86 4.88
C GLY A 16 9.45 1.85 5.18
N ARG A 17 9.13 1.71 6.47
CA ARG A 17 7.75 1.74 6.98
C ARG A 17 7.18 3.16 6.93
N GLN A 18 5.93 3.29 6.52
CA GLN A 18 5.27 4.56 6.26
C GLN A 18 4.07 4.76 7.19
N ASP A 19 4.29 5.32 8.38
CA ASP A 19 3.17 5.70 9.27
C ASP A 19 2.57 7.05 8.89
N VAL A 20 2.01 7.13 7.67
CA VAL A 20 1.33 8.32 7.14
C VAL A 20 0.01 7.91 6.48
N PRO A 21 -1.04 8.75 6.52
CA PRO A 21 -2.32 8.42 5.89
C PRO A 21 -2.27 8.29 4.36
N ASN A 22 -1.30 8.96 3.71
CA ASN A 22 -1.15 9.02 2.26
C ASN A 22 0.23 8.47 1.83
N PRO A 23 0.48 7.16 2.03
CA PRO A 23 1.79 6.57 1.77
C PRO A 23 2.13 6.55 0.28
N ILE A 24 3.43 6.46 -0.01
CA ILE A 24 3.97 6.26 -1.36
C ILE A 24 3.81 4.78 -1.74
N VAL A 25 3.26 4.55 -2.93
CA VAL A 25 3.21 3.23 -3.56
C VAL A 25 4.54 2.94 -4.24
N VAL A 26 5.18 1.83 -3.88
CA VAL A 26 6.49 1.41 -4.41
C VAL A 26 6.32 0.42 -5.57
N ALA A 27 5.31 -0.44 -5.49
CA ALA A 27 5.01 -1.42 -6.52
C ALA A 27 3.49 -1.59 -6.66
N LYS A 28 3.05 -1.83 -7.90
CA LYS A 28 1.66 -2.17 -8.21
C LYS A 28 1.62 -3.53 -8.90
N PHE A 29 0.71 -4.37 -8.42
CA PHE A 29 0.41 -5.67 -9.02
C PHE A 29 -1.02 -5.68 -9.52
N PHE A 30 -1.30 -6.44 -10.57
CA PHE A 30 -2.64 -6.52 -11.13
C PHE A 30 -2.93 -7.91 -11.70
N ASN A 31 -4.20 -8.26 -11.69
CA ASN A 31 -4.72 -9.45 -12.33
C ASN A 31 -4.99 -9.14 -13.82
N PRO A 32 -4.22 -9.70 -14.77
CA PRO A 32 -4.45 -9.42 -16.20
C PRO A 32 -5.76 -10.02 -16.73
N CYS A 33 -6.43 -10.88 -15.97
CA CYS A 33 -7.71 -11.51 -16.32
C CYS A 33 -8.90 -10.94 -15.52
N GLY A 34 -8.72 -9.90 -14.70
CA GLY A 34 -9.77 -9.38 -13.83
C GLY A 34 -9.47 -8.01 -13.22
N PRO A 35 -10.34 -7.50 -12.33
CA PRO A 35 -10.19 -6.16 -11.78
C PRO A 35 -9.21 -6.03 -10.60
N GLY A 36 -8.79 -7.16 -10.03
CA GLY A 36 -7.93 -7.18 -8.83
C GLY A 36 -6.63 -6.40 -9.03
N THR A 37 -6.37 -5.45 -8.14
CA THR A 37 -5.17 -4.60 -8.13
C THR A 37 -4.64 -4.44 -6.71
N TRP A 38 -3.33 -4.51 -6.54
CA TRP A 38 -2.62 -4.38 -5.27
C TRP A 38 -1.58 -3.26 -5.35
N TYR A 39 -1.65 -2.29 -4.46
CA TYR A 39 -0.73 -1.16 -4.36
C TYR A 39 0.12 -1.32 -3.10
N ALA A 40 1.35 -1.81 -3.26
CA ALA A 40 2.26 -2.09 -2.15
C ALA A 40 2.99 -0.82 -1.67
N THR A 41 2.92 -0.56 -0.38
CA THR A 41 3.56 0.58 0.29
C THR A 41 4.70 0.16 1.20
N GLU A 42 4.64 -1.07 1.73
CA GLU A 42 5.68 -1.67 2.58
C GLU A 42 5.92 -3.13 2.17
N TYR A 43 7.07 -3.67 2.53
CA TYR A 43 7.43 -5.05 2.25
C TYR A 43 8.30 -5.65 3.35
N ASP A 44 7.82 -6.74 3.96
CA ASP A 44 8.59 -7.62 4.83
C ASP A 44 9.31 -8.68 3.98
N GLU A 45 10.63 -8.51 3.83
CA GLU A 45 11.47 -9.41 3.05
C GLU A 45 11.56 -10.82 3.66
N THR A 46 11.41 -10.93 4.98
CA THR A 46 11.54 -12.21 5.71
C THR A 46 10.37 -13.12 5.40
N ASN A 47 9.14 -12.58 5.48
CA ASN A 47 7.92 -13.35 5.28
C ASN A 47 7.34 -13.22 3.86
N GLN A 48 7.91 -12.35 3.02
CA GLN A 48 7.43 -12.03 1.68
C GLN A 48 5.99 -11.49 1.68
N ILE A 49 5.70 -10.62 2.64
CA ILE A 49 4.40 -9.98 2.84
C ILE A 49 4.52 -8.51 2.49
N CYS A 50 3.62 -8.01 1.64
CA CYS A 50 3.45 -6.59 1.45
C CYS A 50 2.28 -6.08 2.30
N PHE A 51 2.41 -4.87 2.83
CA PHE A 51 1.26 -4.09 3.27
C PHE A 51 0.90 -3.08 2.17
N GLY A 52 -0.39 -2.86 1.96
CA GLY A 52 -0.84 -1.91 0.96
C GLY A 52 -2.35 -1.85 0.79
N TYR A 53 -2.78 -1.19 -0.27
CA TYR A 53 -4.19 -1.07 -0.64
C TYR A 53 -4.55 -2.08 -1.73
N VAL A 54 -5.67 -2.78 -1.54
CA VAL A 54 -6.19 -3.79 -2.45
C VAL A 54 -7.57 -3.37 -2.92
N THR A 55 -7.80 -3.45 -4.23
CA THR A 55 -9.07 -3.07 -4.85
C THR A 55 -9.46 -4.06 -5.94
N GLY A 56 -10.74 -4.06 -6.33
CA GLY A 56 -11.26 -4.86 -7.43
C GLY A 56 -11.48 -6.34 -7.06
N LEU A 57 -11.54 -6.67 -5.76
CA LEU A 57 -11.85 -8.01 -5.25
C LEU A 57 -13.25 -8.08 -4.59
N GLY A 58 -14.09 -7.07 -4.81
CA GLY A 58 -15.46 -6.96 -4.26
C GLY A 58 -15.57 -6.02 -3.05
N TYR A 59 -14.47 -5.81 -2.34
CA TYR A 59 -14.34 -4.77 -1.33
C TYR A 59 -12.92 -4.22 -1.37
N ASP A 60 -12.78 -2.91 -1.20
CA ASP A 60 -11.49 -2.27 -1.18
C ASP A 60 -10.98 -2.12 0.25
N GLU A 61 -9.72 -2.45 0.49
CA GLU A 61 -9.18 -2.50 1.85
C GLU A 61 -7.68 -2.20 1.92
N TRP A 62 -7.25 -1.78 3.11
CA TRP A 62 -5.84 -1.72 3.47
C TRP A 62 -5.49 -2.98 4.26
N GLY A 63 -4.45 -3.68 3.85
CA GLY A 63 -4.09 -4.93 4.50
C GLY A 63 -2.81 -5.56 3.98
N ASP A 64 -2.47 -6.68 4.62
CA ASP A 64 -1.35 -7.52 4.25
C ASP A 64 -1.72 -8.49 3.13
N PHE A 65 -0.81 -8.69 2.19
CA PHE A 65 -0.95 -9.70 1.14
C PHE A 65 0.38 -10.40 0.85
N SER A 66 0.31 -11.70 0.61
CA SER A 66 1.50 -12.53 0.36
C SER A 66 1.93 -12.45 -1.10
N ILE A 67 3.17 -12.04 -1.33
CA ILE A 67 3.77 -12.07 -2.68
C ILE A 67 3.88 -13.50 -3.20
N LYS A 68 4.17 -14.46 -2.31
CA LYS A 68 4.24 -15.88 -2.66
C LYS A 68 2.89 -16.40 -3.16
N GLU A 69 1.79 -16.00 -2.52
CA GLU A 69 0.45 -16.36 -2.97
C GLU A 69 0.13 -15.70 -4.32
N LEU A 70 0.39 -14.40 -4.48
CA LEU A 70 0.19 -13.71 -5.76
C LEU A 70 0.99 -14.34 -6.91
N GLU A 71 2.23 -14.77 -6.68
CA GLU A 71 3.06 -15.46 -7.66
C GLU A 71 2.54 -16.86 -8.02
N ALA A 72 1.85 -17.54 -7.09
CA ALA A 72 1.26 -18.85 -7.29
C ALA A 72 -0.11 -18.81 -7.98
N LEU A 73 -0.83 -17.68 -7.88
CA LEU A 73 -2.16 -17.53 -8.47
C LEU A 73 -2.15 -17.73 -9.99
N LYS A 74 -3.18 -18.43 -10.47
CA LYS A 74 -3.51 -18.60 -11.89
C LYS A 74 -4.91 -18.06 -12.11
N CYS A 75 -5.00 -16.93 -12.79
CA CYS A 75 -6.23 -16.15 -12.89
C CYS A 75 -7.13 -16.72 -13.99
N PRO A 76 -8.35 -17.18 -13.66
CA PRO A 76 -9.32 -17.60 -14.67
C PRO A 76 -9.79 -16.42 -15.53
N PRO A 77 -10.26 -16.65 -16.76
CA PRO A 77 -10.34 -17.94 -17.44
C PRO A 77 -9.04 -18.33 -18.16
N LEU A 78 -8.09 -17.40 -18.34
CA LEU A 78 -6.91 -17.60 -19.19
C LEU A 78 -5.72 -18.28 -18.47
N GLY A 79 -5.80 -18.43 -17.15
CA GLY A 79 -4.74 -19.02 -16.33
C GLY A 79 -3.47 -18.16 -16.25
N LEU A 80 -3.56 -16.86 -16.55
CA LEU A 80 -2.42 -15.95 -16.50
C LEU A 80 -2.03 -15.67 -15.04
N PRO A 81 -0.73 -15.55 -14.73
CA PRO A 81 -0.28 -15.15 -13.39
C PRO A 81 -0.65 -13.70 -13.10
N ILE A 82 -0.58 -13.31 -11.83
CA ILE A 82 -0.52 -11.89 -11.46
C ILE A 82 0.73 -11.26 -12.06
N GLU A 83 0.61 -10.01 -12.49
CA GLU A 83 1.71 -9.24 -13.09
C GLU A 83 2.06 -8.02 -12.23
N ARG A 84 3.31 -7.57 -12.34
CA ARG A 84 3.77 -6.29 -11.79
C ARG A 84 3.75 -5.25 -12.90
N ASP A 85 3.18 -4.10 -12.63
CA ASP A 85 3.20 -2.95 -13.53
C ASP A 85 4.59 -2.29 -13.50
N LEU A 86 5.33 -2.43 -14.62
CA LEU A 86 6.70 -1.93 -14.79
C LEU A 86 6.78 -0.41 -14.92
N TYR A 87 5.67 0.27 -15.20
CA TYR A 87 5.61 1.71 -15.42
C TYR A 87 5.01 2.47 -14.22
N THR A 88 4.75 1.75 -13.13
CA THR A 88 4.32 2.34 -11.85
C THR A 88 5.36 3.36 -11.39
N SER A 89 4.95 4.62 -11.28
CA SER A 89 5.75 5.67 -10.66
C SER A 89 5.52 5.71 -9.14
N GLU A 90 6.59 5.90 -8.38
CA GLU A 90 6.52 6.15 -6.94
C GLU A 90 5.79 7.47 -6.66
N ARG A 91 4.55 7.34 -6.20
CA ARG A 91 3.58 8.41 -5.99
C ARG A 91 2.68 8.04 -4.83
N THR A 92 2.00 9.02 -4.25
CA THR A 92 1.11 8.76 -3.13
C THR A 92 -0.08 7.90 -3.56
N ILE A 93 -0.67 7.14 -2.65
CA ILE A 93 -1.82 6.29 -2.96
C ILE A 93 -2.97 7.09 -3.58
N THR A 94 -3.24 8.32 -3.12
CA THR A 94 -4.25 9.23 -3.73
C THR A 94 -3.98 9.61 -5.19
N GLN A 95 -2.71 9.59 -5.63
CA GLN A 95 -2.38 9.83 -7.04
C GLN A 95 -2.64 8.60 -7.92
N HIS A 96 -2.63 7.41 -7.33
CA HIS A 96 -2.98 6.15 -7.98
C HIS A 96 -4.49 5.86 -7.90
N CYS A 97 -5.11 6.22 -6.79
CA CYS A 97 -6.50 6.00 -6.41
C CYS A 97 -7.13 7.33 -5.93
N PRO A 98 -7.50 8.24 -6.85
CA PRO A 98 -8.08 9.54 -6.49
C PRO A 98 -9.34 9.48 -5.63
N GLU A 99 -10.09 8.37 -5.71
CA GLU A 99 -11.27 8.06 -4.91
C GLU A 99 -11.00 8.01 -3.40
N LEU A 100 -9.75 7.75 -3.00
CA LEU A 100 -9.36 7.72 -1.58
C LEU A 100 -9.11 9.11 -0.99
N LYS A 101 -9.17 10.17 -1.80
CA LYS A 101 -8.76 11.51 -1.37
C LYS A 101 -9.52 12.01 -0.13
N GLU A 102 -10.85 11.92 -0.13
CA GLU A 102 -11.68 12.39 0.98
C GLU A 102 -11.40 11.63 2.27
N GLU A 103 -11.28 10.31 2.20
CA GLU A 103 -10.96 9.45 3.35
C GLU A 103 -9.56 9.77 3.91
N ILE A 104 -8.59 10.00 3.03
CA ILE A 104 -7.21 10.30 3.42
C ILE A 104 -7.10 11.69 4.05
N GLU A 105 -7.77 12.70 3.49
CA GLU A 105 -7.84 14.05 4.06
C GLU A 105 -8.45 14.00 5.46
N ARG A 106 -9.57 13.28 5.63
CA ARG A 106 -10.20 13.07 6.94
C ARG A 106 -9.24 12.42 7.95
N ARG A 107 -8.49 11.39 7.55
CA ARG A 107 -7.50 10.75 8.43
C ARG A 107 -6.36 11.69 8.82
N GLN A 108 -5.93 12.55 7.91
CA GLN A 108 -4.91 13.56 8.20
C GLN A 108 -5.41 14.58 9.22
N GLU A 109 -6.64 15.06 9.07
CA GLU A 109 -7.29 15.96 10.02
C GLU A 109 -7.40 15.34 11.41
N LEU A 110 -7.88 14.09 11.50
CA LEU A 110 -8.00 13.37 12.77
C LEU A 110 -6.65 13.23 13.47
N ARG A 111 -5.60 12.84 12.75
CA ARG A 111 -4.23 12.76 13.30
C ARG A 111 -3.72 14.12 13.77
N ALA A 112 -4.02 15.20 13.05
CA ALA A 112 -3.63 16.55 13.45
C ALA A 112 -4.33 16.98 14.74
N ILE A 113 -5.62 16.66 14.88
CA ILE A 113 -6.40 16.93 16.09
C ILE A 113 -5.83 16.15 17.28
N GLU A 114 -5.59 14.84 17.12
CA GLU A 114 -5.00 14.00 18.17
C GLU A 114 -3.64 14.52 18.64
N PHE A 115 -2.81 14.95 17.68
CA PHE A 115 -1.50 15.53 17.97
C PHE A 115 -1.62 16.84 18.77
N GLN A 116 -2.51 17.75 18.36
CA GLN A 116 -2.76 18.99 19.08
C GLN A 116 -3.26 18.72 20.51
N GLN A 117 -4.23 17.82 20.67
CA GLN A 117 -4.76 17.44 21.98
C GLN A 117 -3.68 16.88 22.90
N LYS A 118 -2.78 16.05 22.37
CA LYS A 118 -1.65 15.50 23.13
C LYS A 118 -0.71 16.62 23.60
N GLN A 119 -0.36 17.56 22.71
CA GLN A 119 0.49 18.70 23.07
C GLN A 119 -0.14 19.59 24.15
N THR A 120 -1.44 19.89 24.03
CA THR A 120 -2.16 20.68 25.05
C THR A 120 -2.16 19.97 26.40
N ARG A 121 -2.46 18.67 26.41
CA ARG A 121 -2.46 17.86 27.64
C ARG A 121 -1.10 17.82 28.32
N ASP A 122 -0.03 17.62 27.55
CA ASP A 122 1.33 17.58 28.09
C ASP A 122 1.72 18.95 28.69
N GLN A 123 1.33 20.06 28.05
CA GLN A 123 1.53 21.41 28.57
C GLN A 123 0.74 21.73 29.85
N GLU A 124 -0.45 21.13 30.02
CA GLU A 124 -1.25 21.28 31.23
C GLU A 124 -0.70 20.48 32.41
N LEU A 125 -0.04 19.35 32.16
CA LEU A 125 0.60 18.51 33.19
C LEU A 125 1.92 19.10 33.72
N ASP A 126 2.60 19.93 32.91
CA ASP A 126 3.86 20.59 33.26
C ASP A 126 3.68 21.94 34.00
N ARG A 127 2.44 22.35 34.31
CA ARG A 127 2.08 23.57 35.07
C ARG A 127 1.67 23.26 36.51
#